data_AF-A0A2L2Z9C2-F1
#
_entry.id   AF-A0A2L2Z9C2-F1
#
_cell.length_a   1.000
_cell.length_b   1.000
_cell.length_c   1.000
_cell.angle_alpha   90.00
_cell.angle_beta   90.00
_cell.angle_gamma   90.00
#
_symmetry.space_group_name_H-M   'P 1'
#
loop_
_entity.id
_entity.type
_entity.pdbx_description
1 polymer ?
#
loop_
_entity_poly.entity_id
_entity_poly.type
_entity_poly.pdbx_seq_one_letter_code
_entity_poly.pdbx_strand_id
1 'polypeptide(L)' 'DFGEWGKNLTTLSLASNKLTSIKEEVFVHLVKLRELNLSFNNIIYFDKNALYP' A
#
# COMPACT_ATOMS: atom_id res chain seq x y z
N ASP A 1 -2.61 9.05 1.93
CA ASP A 1 -1.22 8.94 2.37
C ASP A 1 -1.19 8.60 3.86
N PHE A 2 -0.23 7.77 4.28
CA PHE A 2 -0.09 7.23 5.63
C PHE A 2 0.67 8.15 6.59
N GLY A 3 1.23 9.27 6.09
CA GLY A 3 1.89 10.30 6.88
C GLY A 3 2.86 9.76 7.96
N GLU A 4 2.94 10.47 9.09
CA GLU A 4 3.85 10.09 10.18
C GLU A 4 3.46 8.78 10.90
N TRP A 5 2.16 8.48 10.98
CA TRP A 5 1.69 7.29 11.70
C TRP A 5 2.06 6.00 10.96
N GLY A 6 2.12 6.04 9.63
CA GLY A 6 2.54 4.92 8.77
C GLY A 6 3.95 4.40 9.05
N LYS A 7 4.83 5.24 9.58
CA LYS A 7 6.24 4.88 9.86
C LYS A 7 6.42 3.76 10.88
N ASN A 8 5.38 3.45 11.65
CA ASN A 8 5.41 2.39 12.66
C ASN A 8 4.59 1.15 12.28
N LEU A 9 3.88 1.16 11.14
CA LEU A 9 3.17 -0.02 10.67
C LEU A 9 4.15 -1.10 10.22
N THR A 10 3.93 -2.31 10.72
CA THR A 10 4.62 -3.53 10.27
C THR A 10 3.74 -4.40 9.38
N THR A 11 2.42 -4.28 9.53
CA THR A 11 1.43 -5.04 8.75
C THR A 11 0.29 -4.11 8.35
N LEU A 12 -0.10 -4.17 7.07
CA LEU A 12 -1.22 -3.43 6.51
C LEU A 12 -2.06 -4.39 5.66
N SER A 13 -3.32 -4.58 6.06
CA SER A 13 -4.30 -5.31 5.26
C SER A 13 -5.33 -4.36 4.69
N LEU A 14 -5.39 -4.30 3.37
CA LEU A 14 -6.45 -3.67 2.59
C LEU A 14 -7.23 -4.73 1.80
N ALA A 15 -7.20 -5.97 2.26
CA ALA A 15 -7.85 -7.09 1.59
C ALA A 15 -9.38 -6.91 1.53
N SER A 16 -10.01 -7.49 0.52
CA SER A 16 -11.46 -7.50 0.33
C SER A 16 -12.08 -6.10 0.20
N ASN A 17 -11.37 -5.21 -0.49
CA ASN A 17 -11.86 -3.87 -0.84
C ASN A 17 -12.15 -3.75 -2.34
N LYS A 18 -12.50 -2.54 -2.76
CA LYS A 18 -12.80 -2.22 -4.17
C LYS A 18 -11.69 -1.38 -4.81
N LEU A 19 -10.44 -1.57 -4.38
CA LEU A 19 -9.31 -0.84 -4.97
C LEU A 19 -9.16 -1.27 -6.43
N THR A 20 -9.11 -0.28 -7.33
CA THR A 20 -8.94 -0.48 -8.77
C THR A 20 -7.56 -0.06 -9.26
N SER A 21 -6.88 0.79 -8.48
CA SER A 21 -5.56 1.31 -8.81
C SER A 21 -4.71 1.48 -7.56
N ILE A 22 -3.42 1.23 -7.71
CA ILE A 22 -2.38 1.61 -6.74
C ILE A 22 -1.49 2.64 -7.45
N LYS A 23 -1.39 3.85 -6.88
CA LYS A 23 -0.63 4.97 -7.42
C LYS A 23 0.80 4.97 -6.89
N GLU A 24 1.68 5.73 -7.54
CA GLU A 24 3.04 5.98 -7.08
C GLU A 24 3.07 6.51 -5.64
N GLU A 25 4.15 6.17 -4.91
CA GLU A 25 4.48 6.68 -3.57
C GLU A 25 3.41 6.48 -2.48
N VAL A 26 2.33 5.75 -2.74
CA VAL A 26 1.22 5.62 -1.78
C VAL A 26 1.67 4.93 -0.48
N PHE A 27 2.72 4.12 -0.54
CA PHE A 27 3.30 3.40 0.60
C PHE A 27 4.66 3.95 1.06
N VAL A 28 5.09 5.12 0.56
CA VAL A 28 6.43 5.69 0.80
C VAL A 28 6.75 5.86 2.28
N HIS A 29 5.75 6.19 3.10
CA HIS A 29 5.93 6.38 4.54
C HIS A 29 5.90 5.07 5.36
N LEU A 30 5.57 3.94 4.74
CA LEU A 30 5.47 2.63 5.40
C LEU A 30 6.83 1.94 5.53
N VAL A 31 7.84 2.67 6.00
CA VAL A 31 9.27 2.26 6.01
C VAL A 31 9.58 1.03 6.86
N LYS A 32 8.68 0.65 7.77
CA LYS A 32 8.81 -0.55 8.62
C LYS A 32 7.90 -1.71 8.18
N LEU A 33 7.15 -1.54 7.09
CA LEU A 33 6.17 -2.52 6.65
C LEU A 33 6.85 -3.81 6.19
N ARG A 34 6.34 -4.92 6.69
CA ARG A 34 6.80 -6.27 6.37
C ARG A 34 5.74 -7.05 5.60
N GLU A 35 4.47 -6.75 5.87
CA GLU A 35 3.34 -7.44 5.28
C GLU A 35 2.34 -6.44 4.72
N LEU A 36 2.08 -6.56 3.41
CA LEU A 36 1.04 -5.80 2.71
C LEU A 36 0.07 -6.79 2.07
N ASN A 37 -1.17 -6.80 2.52
CA ASN A 37 -2.21 -7.64 1.94
C ASN A 37 -3.20 -6.80 1.11
N LEU A 38 -3.13 -6.97 -0.21
CA LEU A 38 -4.05 -6.35 -1.19
C LEU A 38 -5.01 -7.36 -1.83
N SER A 39 -5.08 -8.59 -1.31
CA SER A 39 -5.89 -9.67 -1.89
C SER A 39 -7.38 -9.30 -1.97
N PHE A 40 -8.10 -9.94 -2.89
CA PHE A 40 -9.54 -9.71 -3.09
C PHE A 40 -9.90 -8.24 -3.36
N ASN A 41 -9.05 -7.54 -4.11
CA ASN A 41 -9.35 -6.25 -4.72
C ASN A 41 -9.50 -6.41 -6.25
N ASN A 42 -9.90 -5.33 -6.93
CA ASN A 42 -10.07 -5.28 -8.38
C ASN A 42 -8.96 -4.46 -9.05
N ILE A 43 -7.72 -4.61 -8.60
CA ILE A 43 -6.59 -3.78 -9.03
C ILE A 43 -6.27 -4.11 -10.50
N ILE A 44 -6.52 -3.17 -11.39
CA ILE A 44 -6.23 -3.25 -12.83
C ILE A 44 -5.05 -2.35 -13.23
N TYR A 45 -4.68 -1.41 -12.35
CA TYR A 45 -3.54 -0.53 -12.53
C TYR A 45 -2.66 -0.56 -11.29
N PHE A 46 -1.38 -0.81 -11.48
CA PHE A 46 -0.38 -0.79 -10.41
C PHE A 46 0.82 0.01 -10.90
N ASP A 47 1.06 1.15 -10.27
CA ASP A 47 2.23 1.96 -10.59
C ASP A 47 3.50 1.22 -10.16
N LYS A 48 4.50 1.19 -11.04
CA LYS A 48 5.81 0.57 -10.73
C LYS A 48 6.50 1.23 -9.54
N ASN A 49 6.23 2.52 -9.29
CA ASN A 49 6.79 3.32 -8.21
C ASN A 49 5.95 3.24 -6.92
N ALA A 50 4.86 2.46 -6.88
CA ALA A 50 4.01 2.35 -5.71
C ALA A 50 4.73 1.83 -4.45
N LEU A 51 5.76 1.01 -4.64
CA LEU A 51 6.58 0.39 -3.58
C LEU A 51 7.99 0.96 -3.50
N TYR A 52 8.34 1.90 -4.38
CA TYR A 52 9.63 2.57 -4.30
C TYR A 52 9.54 3.70 -3.26
N PRO A 53 10.57 3.86 -2.42
CA PRO A 53 10.74 5.08 -1.63
C PRO A 53 10.90 6.32 -2.49
#